data_AF-A0A4V6DVR8-F1
#
_entry.id   AF-A0A4V6DVR8-F1
#
_cell.length_a   1.000
_cell.length_b   1.000
_cell.length_c   1.000
_cell.angle_alpha   90.00
_cell.angle_beta   90.00
_cell.angle_gamma   90.00
#
_symmetry.space_group_name_H-M   'P 1'
#
loop_
_entity.id
_entity.type
_entity.pdbx_description
1 polymer ?
#
loop_
_entity_poly.entity_id
_entity_poly.type
_entity_poly.pdbx_seq_one_letter_code
_entity_poly.pdbx_strand_id
1 'polypeptide(L)' 'MIYIYEFLKGASVALMLFGAFYLFMLFHHSFIYLALGALPGFALFVLVCLCIENLNLRKKLEKS' A
#
# COMPACT_ATOMS: atom_id res chain seq x y z
N MET A 1 3.46 11.53 -13.89
CA MET A 1 3.02 11.45 -12.47
C MET A 1 2.15 10.23 -12.19
N ILE A 2 1.10 9.92 -12.96
CA ILE A 2 0.22 8.74 -12.71
C ILE A 2 1.00 7.41 -12.60
N TYR A 3 1.96 7.17 -13.50
CA TYR A 3 2.78 5.95 -13.48
C TYR A 3 3.55 5.71 -12.16
N ILE A 4 3.98 6.78 -11.48
CA ILE A 4 4.69 6.66 -10.20
C ILE A 4 3.74 6.17 -9.11
N TYR A 5 2.49 6.66 -9.10
CA TYR A 5 1.49 6.21 -8.13
C TYR A 5 1.03 4.77 -8.39
N GLU A 6 0.91 4.36 -9.65
CA GLU A 6 0.62 2.96 -9.98
C GLU A 6 1.76 2.02 -9.57
N PHE A 7 3.02 2.42 -9.80
CA PHE A 7 4.18 1.69 -9.29
C PHE A 7 4.16 1.59 -7.77
N LEU A 8 3.89 2.70 -7.07
CA LEU A 8 3.85 2.74 -5.60
C LEU A 8 2.68 1.91 -5.04
N LYS A 9 1.57 1.82 -5.77
CA LYS A 9 0.46 0.90 -5.47
C LYS A 9 0.91 -0.56 -5.58
N GLY A 10 1.68 -0.92 -6.61
CA GLY A 10 2.28 -2.25 -6.71
C GLY A 10 3.29 -2.53 -5.59
N ALA A 11 4.18 -1.58 -5.31
CA ALA A 11 5.20 -1.69 -4.28
C ALA A 11 4.62 -1.83 -2.87
N SER A 12 3.52 -1.13 -2.57
CA SER A 12 2.81 -1.26 -1.29
C SER A 12 2.18 -2.63 -1.08
N VAL A 13 1.60 -3.23 -2.13
CA VAL A 13 1.11 -4.62 -2.08
C VAL A 13 2.25 -5.60 -1.89
N ALA A 14 3.37 -5.43 -2.60
CA ALA A 14 4.56 -6.24 -2.39
C ALA A 14 5.06 -6.12 -0.94
N LEU A 15 5.19 -4.90 -0.42
CA LEU A 15 5.61 -4.65 0.96
C LEU A 15 4.66 -5.32 1.98
N MET A 16 3.35 -5.28 1.72
CA MET A 16 2.35 -5.93 2.55
C MET A 16 2.57 -7.45 2.60
N LEU A 17 2.74 -8.10 1.44
CA LEU A 17 2.93 -9.54 1.36
C LEU A 17 4.29 -9.99 1.92
N PHE A 18 5.38 -9.37 1.47
CA PHE A 18 6.72 -9.72 1.91
C PHE A 18 6.97 -9.36 3.38
N GLY A 19 6.46 -8.22 3.85
CA GLY A 19 6.55 -7.82 5.26
C GLY A 19 5.77 -8.76 6.18
N ALA A 20 4.54 -9.11 5.79
CA ALA A 20 3.72 -10.07 6.52
C ALA A 20 4.38 -11.45 6.59
N PHE A 21 4.87 -11.95 5.45
CA PHE A 21 5.50 -13.26 5.38
C PHE A 21 6.83 -13.30 6.14
N TYR A 22 7.65 -12.25 6.02
CA TYR A 22 8.92 -12.14 6.73
C TYR A 22 8.73 -12.22 8.25
N LEU A 23 7.82 -11.41 8.81
CA LEU A 23 7.56 -11.41 10.25
C LEU A 23 6.88 -12.69 10.73
N PHE A 24 6.01 -13.28 9.91
CA PHE A 24 5.42 -14.58 10.19
C PHE A 24 6.47 -15.69 10.30
N MET A 25 7.45 -15.73 9.40
CA MET A 25 8.54 -16.70 9.42
C MET A 25 9.51 -16.43 10.59
N LEU A 26 9.77 -15.16 10.91
CA LEU A 26 10.68 -14.77 11.99
C LEU A 26 10.12 -15.12 13.38
N PHE A 27 8.80 -15.03 13.57
CA PHE A 27 8.13 -15.20 14.87
C PHE A 27 7.30 -16.49 14.95
N HIS A 28 7.89 -17.62 14.57
CA HIS A 28 7.32 -18.97 14.74
C HIS A 28 5.86 -19.11 14.27
N HIS A 29 5.53 -18.55 13.11
CA HIS A 29 4.20 -18.66 12.49
C HIS A 29 3.05 -18.03 13.31
N SER A 30 3.35 -17.02 14.13
CA SER A 30 2.31 -16.31 14.86
C SER A 30 1.56 -15.32 13.94
N PHE A 31 0.23 -15.49 13.88
CA PHE A 31 -0.67 -14.66 13.06
C PHE A 31 -0.68 -13.18 13.46
N ILE A 32 -0.34 -12.85 14.71
CA ILE A 32 -0.25 -11.46 15.16
C ILE A 32 0.88 -10.74 14.43
N TYR A 33 2.03 -11.40 14.27
CA TYR A 33 3.18 -10.84 13.57
C TYR A 33 2.99 -10.79 12.05
N LEU A 34 2.17 -11.69 11.50
CA LEU A 34 1.72 -11.60 10.11
C LEU A 34 0.91 -10.31 9.88
N ALA A 35 -0.05 -10.01 10.75
CA ALA A 35 -0.83 -8.77 10.66
C ALA A 35 0.04 -7.53 10.85
N LEU A 36 0.94 -7.54 11.85
CA LEU A 36 1.89 -6.45 12.09
C LEU A 36 2.81 -6.20 10.89
N GLY A 37 3.26 -7.26 10.21
CA GLY A 37 4.07 -7.13 9.00
C GLY A 37 3.30 -6.66 7.77
N ALA A 38 2.00 -6.92 7.71
CA ALA A 38 1.13 -6.40 6.65
C ALA A 38 0.81 -4.91 6.82
N LEU A 39 0.72 -4.41 8.06
CA LEU A 39 0.33 -3.03 8.38
C LEU A 39 1.08 -1.94 7.61
N PRO A 40 2.43 -1.92 7.51
CA PRO A 40 3.13 -0.85 6.80
C PRO A 40 2.81 -0.84 5.30
N GLY A 41 2.69 -2.01 4.67
CA GLY A 41 2.27 -2.13 3.27
C GLY A 41 0.83 -1.70 3.06
N PHE A 42 -0.07 -2.09 3.96
CA PHE A 42 -1.47 -1.68 3.93
C PHE A 42 -1.63 -0.16 4.08
N ALA A 43 -0.93 0.46 5.03
CA ALA A 43 -0.96 1.91 5.24
C ALA A 43 -0.49 2.67 3.99
N LEU A 44 0.63 2.23 3.39
CA LEU A 44 1.12 2.80 2.13
C LEU A 44 0.12 2.61 0.99
N PHE A 45 -0.51 1.45 0.86
CA PHE A 45 -1.50 1.19 -0.18
C PHE A 45 -2.69 2.15 -0.10
N VAL A 46 -3.22 2.36 1.11
CA VAL A 46 -4.32 3.30 1.37
C VAL A 46 -3.91 4.73 0.99
N LEU A 47 -2.74 5.19 1.43
CA LEU A 47 -2.23 6.53 1.10
C LEU A 47 -2.09 6.74 -0.41
N VAL A 48 -1.56 5.75 -1.12
CA VAL A 48 -1.41 5.82 -2.59
C VAL A 48 -2.77 5.90 -3.28
N CYS A 49 -3.73 5.05 -2.88
CA CYS A 49 -5.09 5.08 -3.42
C CYS A 49 -5.75 6.45 -3.19
N LEU A 50 -5.62 7.03 -2.00
CA LEU A 50 -6.13 8.37 -1.70
C LEU A 50 -5.46 9.45 -2.55
N CYS A 51 -4.14 9.39 -2.77
CA CYS A 51 -3.43 10.31 -3.64
C CYS A 51 -3.90 10.23 -5.10
N ILE A 52 -4.08 9.01 -5.64
CA ILE A 52 -4.58 8.80 -7.00
C ILE A 52 -5.98 9.39 -7.14
N GLU A 53 -6.87 9.10 -6.19
CA GLU A 53 -8.24 9.61 -6.23
C GLU A 53 -8.27 11.14 -6.12
N ASN A 54 -7.47 11.73 -5.22
CA ASN A 54 -7.35 13.17 -5.09
C ASN A 54 -6.89 13.83 -6.40
N LEU A 55 -5.89 13.25 -7.08
CA LEU A 55 -5.42 13.72 -8.39
C LEU A 55 -6.50 13.63 -9.46
N ASN A 56 -7.28 12.55 -9.47
CA ASN A 56 -8.38 12.39 -10.41
C ASN A 56 -9.50 13.42 -10.16
N LEU A 57 -9.82 13.68 -8.90
CA LEU A 57 -10.80 14.69 -8.51
C LEU A 57 -10.35 16.10 -8.90
N ARG A 58 -9.09 16.48 -8.65
CA ARG A 58 -8.54 17.77 -9.07
C ARG A 58 -8.62 17.98 -10.57
N LYS A 59 -8.27 16.96 -11.36
CA LYS A 59 -8.39 17.01 -12.83
C LYS A 59 -9.83 17.15 -13.32
N LYS A 60 -10.81 16.57 -12.63
CA LYS A 60 -12.22 16.75 -12.95
C LYS A 60 -12.68 18.17 -12.65
N LEU A 61 -12.23 18.72 -11.52
CA LEU A 61 -12.58 20.07 -11.07
C LEU A 61 -11.95 21.15 -11.97
N GLU A 62 -10.72 20.95 -12.45
CA GLU A 62 -10.06 21.83 -13.43
C GLU A 62 -10.70 21.76 -14.84
N LYS A 63 -11.49 20.73 -15.14
CA LYS A 63 -12.19 20.56 -16.42
C LYS A 63 -13.65 21.01 -16.38
N SER A 64 -14.18 21.34 -15.20
CA SER A 64 -15.56 21.82 -15.00
C SER A 64 -15.61 23.33 -14.93
#